data_AF-A0A4P5VN10-F1
#
_entry.id   AF-A0A4P5VN10-F1
#
_cell.length_a   1.000
_cell.length_b   1.000
_cell.length_c   1.000
_cell.angle_alpha   90.00
_cell.angle_beta   90.00
_cell.angle_gamma   90.00
#
_symmetry.space_group_name_H-M   'P 1'
#
loop_
_entity.id
_entity.type
_entity.pdbx_description
1 polymer ?
#
loop_
_entity_poly.entity_id
_entity_poly.type
_entity_poly.pdbx_seq_one_letter_code
_entity_poly.pdbx_strand_id
1 'polypeptide(L)' 'MAQSGLTRSTPTARAARGQVVTLLRPGSFVLLHDHPDDLPPFQLIQCHGGRCWVRQQAWGRGVHWEVPHRRLLPAA' A
#
# COMPACT_ATOMS: atom_id res chain seq x y z
N MET A 1 -35.93 2.42 40.86
CA MET A 1 -34.77 3.33 40.91
C MET A 1 -33.51 2.50 41.08
N ALA A 2 -32.73 2.26 40.03
CA ALA A 2 -31.33 1.85 40.09
C ALA A 2 -30.73 1.99 38.68
N GLN A 3 -29.71 2.84 38.55
CA GLN A 3 -29.00 3.16 37.31
C GLN A 3 -27.75 2.28 37.22
N SER A 4 -27.62 1.49 36.16
CA SER A 4 -26.38 0.75 35.87
C SER A 4 -25.53 1.55 34.90
N GLY A 5 -24.50 2.21 35.44
CA GLY A 5 -23.44 2.84 34.66
C GLY A 5 -22.49 1.80 34.08
N LEU A 6 -22.16 1.95 32.80
CA LEU A 6 -21.07 1.26 32.12
C LEU A 6 -20.19 2.31 31.47
N THR A 7 -19.05 2.60 32.09
CA THR A 7 -18.01 3.47 31.57
C THR A 7 -17.33 2.79 30.38
N ARG A 8 -17.58 3.29 29.17
CA ARG A 8 -16.90 2.83 27.95
C ARG A 8 -15.46 3.35 27.96
N SER A 9 -14.50 2.45 28.16
CA SER A 9 -13.08 2.74 28.02
C SER A 9 -12.77 3.21 26.60
N THR A 10 -12.27 4.45 26.49
CA THR A 10 -11.83 5.06 25.25
C THR A 10 -10.53 4.39 24.78
N PRO A 11 -10.43 3.87 23.55
CA PRO A 11 -9.14 3.44 23.04
C PRO A 11 -8.29 4.70 22.79
N THR A 12 -7.21 4.82 23.55
CA THR A 12 -6.18 5.85 23.35
C THR A 12 -5.68 5.74 21.90
N ALA A 13 -6.01 6.74 21.09
CA ALA A 13 -5.46 6.88 19.75
C ALA A 13 -3.94 6.98 19.88
N ARG A 14 -3.25 5.84 19.68
CA ARG A 14 -1.80 5.76 19.64
C ARG A 14 -1.33 6.73 18.57
N ALA A 15 -0.71 7.83 18.98
CA ALA A 15 -0.23 8.89 18.10
C ALA A 15 0.52 8.26 16.93
N ALA A 16 -0.10 8.35 15.74
CA ALA A 16 0.52 7.91 14.50
C ALA A 16 1.70 8.83 14.24
N ARG A 17 2.90 8.38 14.60
CA ARG A 17 4.14 9.01 14.15
C ARG A 17 4.07 9.04 12.63
N GLY A 18 3.96 10.23 12.05
CA GLY A 18 3.88 10.43 10.60
C GLY A 18 5.02 9.70 9.92
N GLN A 19 4.73 8.55 9.32
CA GLN A 19 5.69 7.83 8.51
C GLN A 19 5.85 8.62 7.23
N VAL A 20 7.07 9.04 6.93
CA VAL A 20 7.38 9.65 5.62
C VAL A 20 7.30 8.52 4.60
N VAL A 21 6.29 8.59 3.74
CA VAL A 21 6.03 7.60 2.72
C VAL A 21 6.43 8.20 1.37
N THR A 22 7.30 7.52 0.64
CA THR A 22 7.70 7.95 -0.71
C THR A 22 6.48 7.98 -1.62
N LEU A 23 6.26 9.11 -2.29
CA LEU A 23 5.14 9.26 -3.19
C LEU A 23 5.41 8.52 -4.51
N LEU A 24 4.76 7.39 -4.73
CA LEU A 24 4.77 6.67 -6.00
C LEU A 24 3.69 7.24 -6.92
N ARG A 25 4.06 7.60 -8.15
CA ARG A 25 3.16 8.27 -9.11
C ARG A 25 2.54 7.25 -10.07
N PRO A 26 1.23 7.32 -10.36
CA PRO A 26 0.63 6.54 -11.44
C PRO A 26 1.44 6.63 -12.74
N GLY A 27 1.62 5.49 -13.40
CA GLY A 27 2.42 5.34 -14.61
C GLY A 27 3.92 5.11 -14.38
N SER A 28 4.45 5.34 -13.17
CA SER A 28 5.85 5.05 -12.86
C SER A 28 6.13 3.56 -12.81
N PHE A 29 7.41 3.19 -12.93
CA PHE A 29 7.84 1.82 -12.70
C PHE A 29 8.27 1.61 -11.24
N VAL A 30 7.97 0.43 -10.71
CA VAL A 30 8.21 0.05 -9.32
C VAL A 30 8.73 -1.38 -9.23
N LEU A 31 9.57 -1.63 -8.24
CA LEU A 31 10.04 -2.95 -7.86
C LEU A 31 9.31 -3.42 -6.60
N LEU A 32 9.28 -4.74 -6.40
CA LEU A 32 8.91 -5.31 -5.12
C LEU A 32 10.11 -5.26 -4.17
N HIS A 33 9.88 -5.29 -2.86
CA HIS A 33 10.98 -5.35 -1.90
C HIS A 33 11.84 -6.60 -2.08
N ASP A 34 11.17 -7.71 -2.40
CA ASP A 34 11.78 -9.01 -2.72
C ASP A 34 11.66 -9.27 -4.23
N HIS A 35 12.03 -8.28 -5.06
CA HIS A 35 11.87 -8.40 -6.51
C HIS A 35 12.81 -9.47 -7.07
N PRO A 36 12.31 -10.44 -7.85
CA PRO A 36 13.17 -11.38 -8.56
C PRO A 36 14.00 -10.65 -9.63
N ASP A 37 15.29 -10.97 -9.74
CA ASP A 37 16.21 -10.30 -10.67
C ASP A 37 15.87 -10.53 -12.15
N ASP A 38 15.18 -11.62 -12.45
CA ASP A 38 14.74 -12.01 -13.79
C ASP A 38 13.38 -11.40 -14.18
N LEU A 39 12.71 -10.73 -13.24
CA LEU A 39 11.43 -10.10 -13.47
C LEU A 39 11.63 -8.63 -13.86
N PRO A 40 10.94 -8.12 -14.90
CA PRO A 40 10.98 -6.70 -15.20
C PRO A 40 10.17 -5.89 -14.16
N PRO A 41 10.47 -4.58 -14.02
CA PRO A 41 9.70 -3.68 -13.16
C PRO A 41 8.21 -3.66 -13.50
N PHE A 42 7.40 -3.47 -12.47
CA PHE A 42 5.96 -3.31 -12.64
C PHE A 42 5.59 -1.87 -12.93
N GLN A 43 4.58 -1.63 -13.73
CA GLN A 43 3.99 -0.30 -13.86
C GLN A 43 2.96 -0.08 -12.75
N LEU A 44 3.08 1.04 -12.05
CA LEU A 44 2.10 1.48 -11.07
C LEU A 44 0.84 2.01 -11.76
N ILE A 45 -0.32 1.48 -11.40
CA ILE A 45 -1.62 1.96 -11.90
C ILE A 45 -2.16 3.06 -11.00
N GLN A 46 -2.31 2.78 -9.71
CA GLN A 46 -2.83 3.72 -8.71
C GLN A 46 -2.53 3.22 -7.29
N CYS A 47 -2.55 4.12 -6.32
CA CYS A 47 -2.50 3.78 -4.90
C CYS A 47 -3.71 4.37 -4.16
N HIS A 48 -4.31 3.58 -3.28
CA HIS A 48 -5.41 3.98 -2.42
C HIS A 48 -5.29 3.27 -1.07
N GLY A 49 -5.45 4.00 0.04
CA GLY A 49 -5.48 3.40 1.39
C GLY A 49 -4.22 2.60 1.77
N GLY A 50 -3.04 2.99 1.29
CA GLY A 50 -1.78 2.27 1.58
C GLY A 50 -1.57 0.99 0.74
N ARG A 51 -2.41 0.75 -0.25
CA ARG A 51 -2.31 -0.36 -1.21
C ARG A 51 -2.20 0.22 -2.61
N CYS A 52 -1.53 -0.51 -3.49
CA CYS A 52 -1.25 -0.07 -4.85
C CYS A 52 -1.57 -1.17 -5.83
N TRP A 53 -2.20 -0.80 -6.95
CA TRP A 53 -2.41 -1.68 -8.08
C TRP A 53 -1.24 -1.55 -9.02
N VAL A 54 -0.64 -2.68 -9.40
CA VAL A 54 0.47 -2.72 -10.35
C VAL A 54 0.20 -3.75 -11.44
N ARG A 55 0.93 -3.63 -12.55
CA ARG A 55 0.84 -4.58 -13.66
C ARG A 55 2.19 -4.88 -14.28
N GLN A 56 2.28 -6.04 -14.91
CA GLN A 56 3.36 -6.36 -15.85
C GLN A 56 2.81 -6.33 -17.28
N GLN A 57 3.56 -5.76 -18.22
CA GLN A 57 3.11 -5.61 -19.61
C GLN A 57 2.92 -6.96 -20.32
N ALA A 58 3.70 -7.98 -19.93
CA ALA A 58 3.68 -9.30 -20.58
C ALA A 58 2.50 -10.19 -20.18
N TRP A 59 1.78 -9.87 -19.10
CA TRP A 59 0.67 -10.69 -18.59
C TRP A 59 -0.69 -10.39 -19.23
N GLY A 60 -0.71 -9.44 -20.17
CA GLY A 60 -1.94 -8.98 -20.81
C GLY A 60 -2.54 -7.76 -20.12
N ARG A 61 -3.28 -6.96 -20.90
CA ARG A 61 -3.67 -5.60 -20.53
C ARG A 61 -4.60 -5.49 -19.32
N GLY A 62 -5.34 -6.56 -19.01
CA GLY A 62 -6.30 -6.59 -17.90
C GLY A 62 -5.76 -7.20 -16.61
N VAL A 63 -4.52 -7.72 -16.61
CA VAL A 63 -3.96 -8.39 -15.43
C VAL A 63 -3.30 -7.36 -14.54
N HIS A 64 -4.04 -6.94 -13.52
CA HIS A 64 -3.56 -6.11 -12.43
C HIS A 64 -3.70 -6.86 -11.12
N TRP A 65 -2.81 -6.59 -10.17
CA TRP A 65 -2.93 -7.12 -8.81
C TRP A 65 -2.69 -6.04 -7.76
N GLU A 66 -3.06 -6.33 -6.52
CA GLU A 66 -2.92 -5.42 -5.39
C GLU A 66 -1.70 -5.77 -4.53
N VAL A 67 -0.87 -4.78 -4.21
CA VAL A 67 0.32 -4.94 -3.37
C VAL A 67 0.32 -3.86 -2.27
N PRO A 68 0.75 -4.16 -1.03
CA PRO A 68 0.95 -3.12 -0.02
C PRO A 68 1.98 -2.08 -0.49
N HIS A 69 1.68 -0.80 -0.34
CA HIS A 69 2.58 0.29 -0.75
C HIS A 69 3.98 0.15 -0.13
N ARG A 70 4.05 -0.25 1.15
CA ARG A 70 5.31 -0.48 1.88
C ARG A 70 6.23 -1.56 1.28
N ARG A 71 5.72 -2.39 0.37
CA ARG A 71 6.52 -3.40 -0.33
C ARG A 71 6.94 -2.96 -1.73
N LEU A 72 6.65 -1.71 -2.11
CA LEU A 72 7.04 -1.14 -3.39
C LEU A 72 8.20 -0.17 -3.22
N LEU A 73 9.12 -0.23 -4.16
CA LEU A 73 10.27 0.67 -4.28
C LEU A 73 10.22 1.34 -5.66
N PRO A 74 10.66 2.59 -5.82
CA PRO A 74 10.87 3.19 -7.14
C PRO A 74 11.86 2.34 -7.95
N ALA A 75 11.55 2.06 -9.22
CA ALA A 75 12.57 1.57 -10.15
C ALA A 75 13.46 2.75 -10.56
N ALA A 76 14.77 2.64 -10.34
CA ALA A 76 15.75 3.68 -10.70
C ALA A 76 15.97 3.75 -12.22
#